data_AF-A0A3S0RE22-F1
#
_entry.id   AF-A0A3S0RE22-F1
#
_cell.length_a   1.000
_cell.length_b   1.000
_cell.length_c   1.000
_cell.angle_alpha   90.00
_cell.angle_beta   90.00
_cell.angle_gamma   90.00
#
_symmetry.space_group_name_H-M   'P 1'
#
loop_
_entity.id
_entity.type
_entity.pdbx_description
1 polymer ?
#
loop_
_entity_poly.entity_id
_entity_poly.type
_entity_poly.pdbx_seq_one_letter_code
_entity_poly.pdbx_strand_id
1 'polypeptide(L)'
;MDCIVGKEHQSACLTFTEEKSLYTICFKLDHHNSEEVNKAIKSIFKNKLYKENIKGIITDRGKEFSNWKGIEKITGTNVYFCDPGSPKQKPK
;
A
#
# COMPACT_ATOMS: atom_id res chain seq x y z
N MET A 1 -0.02 -0.83 4.87
CA MET A 1 -0.35 -1.16 3.48
C MET A 1 -0.03 -2.63 3.25
N ASP A 2 -0.90 -3.32 2.52
CA ASP A 2 -0.78 -4.76 2.26
C ASP A 2 -1.52 -5.14 0.98
N CYS A 3 -1.27 -6.35 0.46
CA CYS A 3 -2.01 -6.93 -0.65
C CYS A 3 -2.69 -8.24 -0.22
N ILE A 4 -4.02 -8.27 -0.34
CA ILE A 4 -4.78 -9.51 -0.20
C ILE A 4 -4.77 -10.20 -1.56
N VAL A 5 -4.27 -11.43 -1.59
CA VAL A 5 -4.25 -12.26 -2.80
C VAL A 5 -5.40 -13.27 -2.73
N GLY A 6 -6.20 -13.32 -3.79
CA GLY A 6 -7.31 -14.24 -3.91
C GLY A 6 -6.86 -15.69 -4.13
N LYS A 7 -7.82 -16.61 -4.07
CA LYS A 7 -7.59 -18.04 -4.30
C LYS A 7 -6.86 -18.26 -5.62
N GLU A 8 -5.88 -19.17 -5.61
CA GLU A 8 -5.08 -19.54 -6.80
C GLU A 8 -4.39 -18.35 -7.48
N HIS A 9 -4.14 -17.25 -6.75
CA HIS A 9 -3.53 -16.03 -7.28
C HIS A 9 -4.31 -15.38 -8.45
N GLN A 10 -5.60 -15.67 -8.58
CA GLN A 10 -6.44 -15.16 -9.68
C GLN A 10 -6.89 -13.71 -9.50
N SER A 11 -6.73 -13.16 -8.29
CA SER A 11 -7.06 -11.76 -8.01
C SER A 11 -6.15 -11.20 -6.94
N ALA A 12 -6.04 -9.87 -6.90
CA ALA A 12 -5.35 -9.16 -5.84
C ALA A 12 -6.11 -7.89 -5.47
N CYS A 13 -5.99 -7.48 -4.21
CA CYS A 13 -6.57 -6.27 -3.68
C CYS A 13 -5.54 -5.55 -2.83
N LEU A 14 -5.19 -4.33 -3.21
CA LEU A 14 -4.39 -3.45 -2.39
C LEU A 14 -5.26 -2.95 -1.24
N THR A 15 -4.71 -3.03 -0.03
CA THR A 15 -5.34 -2.52 1.19
C THR A 15 -4.47 -1.44 1.82
N PHE A 16 -5.12 -0.35 2.18
CA PHE A 16 -4.49 0.80 2.80
C PHE A 16 -5.30 1.22 4.03
N THR A 17 -4.79 0.93 5.21
CA THR A 17 -5.44 1.21 6.49
C THR A 17 -4.69 2.32 7.22
N GLU A 18 -5.42 3.33 7.67
CA GLU A 18 -4.89 4.35 8.59
C GLU A 18 -4.93 3.81 10.02
N GLU A 19 -3.80 3.87 10.72
CA GLU A 19 -3.56 3.22 12.02
C GLU A 19 -4.53 3.65 13.12
N LYS A 20 -4.88 4.93 13.24
CA LYS A 20 -5.62 5.42 14.40
C LYS A 20 -7.13 5.26 14.25
N SER A 21 -7.65 5.56 13.06
CA SER A 21 -9.08 5.49 12.75
C SER A 21 -9.50 4.13 12.24
N LEU A 22 -8.55 3.25 11.87
CA LEU A 22 -8.78 1.98 11.18
C LEU A 22 -9.52 2.14 9.84
N TYR A 23 -9.61 3.37 9.32
CA TYR A 23 -10.22 3.64 8.03
C TYR A 23 -9.41 2.92 6.94
N THR A 24 -10.08 2.01 6.24
CA THR A 24 -9.46 1.11 5.28
C THR A 24 -9.98 1.36 3.87
N ILE A 25 -9.05 1.59 2.95
CA ILE A 25 -9.29 1.69 1.52
C ILE A 25 -8.89 0.35 0.89
N CYS A 26 -9.81 -0.25 0.14
CA CYS A 26 -9.56 -1.45 -0.65
C CYS A 26 -9.63 -1.11 -2.14
N PHE A 27 -8.63 -1.52 -2.90
CA PHE A 27 -8.56 -1.28 -4.35
C PHE A 27 -8.17 -2.57 -5.07
N LYS A 28 -9.07 -3.07 -5.92
CA LYS A 28 -8.79 -4.27 -6.72
C LYS A 28 -7.67 -3.98 -7.72
N LEU A 29 -6.70 -4.88 -7.79
CA LEU A 29 -5.62 -4.85 -8.77
C LEU A 29 -5.94 -5.83 -9.90
N ASP A 30 -5.59 -5.45 -11.13
CA ASP A 30 -5.69 -6.35 -12.29
C ASP A 30 -4.62 -7.45 -12.22
N HIS A 31 -3.43 -7.11 -11.70
CA HIS A 31 -2.32 -8.03 -11.49
C HIS A 31 -1.62 -7.77 -10.15
N HIS A 32 -1.10 -8.84 -9.53
CA HIS A 32 -0.32 -8.75 -8.29
C HIS A 32 1.14 -8.36 -8.57
N ASN A 33 1.37 -7.11 -8.99
CA ASN A 33 2.70 -6.59 -9.31
C ASN A 33 2.87 -5.11 -8.93
N SER A 34 4.11 -4.63 -8.99
CA SER A 34 4.45 -3.28 -8.53
C SER A 34 3.95 -2.14 -9.41
N GLU A 35 3.70 -2.40 -10.69
CA GLU A 35 3.15 -1.41 -11.59
C GLU A 35 1.69 -1.12 -11.25
N GLU A 36 0.90 -2.18 -11.08
CA GLU A 36 -0.51 -2.07 -10.69
C GLU A 36 -0.68 -1.45 -9.31
N VAL A 37 0.18 -1.78 -8.34
CA VAL A 37 0.20 -1.09 -7.05
C VAL A 37 0.42 0.42 -7.23
N ASN A 38 1.37 0.85 -8.06
CA ASN A 38 1.62 2.27 -8.29
C ASN A 38 0.43 2.96 -8.99
N LYS A 39 -0.23 2.29 -9.94
CA LYS A 39 -1.45 2.80 -10.59
C LYS A 39 -2.59 2.96 -9.59
N ALA A 40 -2.79 1.98 -8.70
CA ALA A 40 -3.78 2.04 -7.64
C ALA A 40 -3.49 3.20 -6.66
N ILE A 41 -2.24 3.31 -6.17
CA ILE A 41 -1.82 4.42 -5.30
C ILE A 41 -2.04 5.77 -5.97
N LYS A 42 -1.69 5.91 -7.25
CA LYS A 42 -1.95 7.14 -8.02
C LYS A 42 -3.44 7.48 -8.06
N SER A 43 -4.30 6.49 -8.22
CA SER A 43 -5.75 6.71 -8.23
C SER A 43 -6.29 7.10 -6.85
N ILE A 44 -5.81 6.46 -5.78
CA ILE A 44 -6.20 6.77 -4.39
C ILE A 44 -5.75 8.20 -4.03
N PHE A 45 -4.48 8.54 -4.25
CA PHE A 45 -3.89 9.83 -3.86
C PHE A 45 -4.22 11.00 -4.79
N LYS A 46 -5.09 10.80 -5.80
CA LYS A 46 -5.81 11.93 -6.43
C LYS A 46 -6.69 12.66 -5.42
N ASN A 47 -7.18 11.96 -4.40
CA ASN A 47 -7.91 12.59 -3.31
C ASN A 47 -6.93 13.37 -2.42
N LYS A 48 -7.09 14.69 -2.41
CA LYS A 48 -6.26 15.64 -1.68
C LYS A 48 -6.24 15.37 -0.17
N LEU A 49 -7.36 14.86 0.40
CA LEU A 49 -7.45 14.50 1.81
C LEU A 49 -6.37 13.50 2.21
N TYR A 50 -6.13 12.48 1.39
CA TYR A 50 -5.14 11.45 1.68
C TYR A 50 -3.72 12.00 1.57
N LYS A 51 -3.46 12.83 0.56
CA LYS A 51 -2.15 13.46 0.35
C LYS A 51 -1.75 14.38 1.51
N GLU A 52 -2.69 15.05 2.15
CA GLU A 52 -2.39 15.98 3.25
C GLU A 52 -2.28 15.28 4.61
N ASN A 53 -3.05 14.21 4.83
CA ASN A 53 -3.15 13.56 6.14
C ASN A 53 -2.21 12.37 6.32
N ILE A 54 -1.86 11.66 5.24
CA ILE A 54 -0.95 10.50 5.35
C ILE A 54 0.49 10.99 5.50
N LYS A 55 1.12 10.65 6.63
CA LYS A 55 2.48 11.12 6.98
C LYS A 55 3.58 10.10 6.70
N GLY A 56 3.21 8.84 6.53
CA GLY A 56 4.11 7.73 6.30
C GLY A 56 3.33 6.52 5.83
N ILE A 57 3.97 5.68 5.03
CA ILE A 57 3.38 4.43 4.56
C ILE A 57 4.26 3.29 5.04
N ILE A 58 3.68 2.38 5.82
CA ILE A 58 4.37 1.17 6.27
C ILE A 58 3.87 -0.02 5.44
N THR A 59 4.80 -0.81 4.92
CA THR A 59 4.53 -2.04 4.18
C THR A 59 5.56 -3.12 4.51
N ASP A 60 5.33 -4.35 4.05
CA ASP A 60 6.35 -5.40 4.09
C ASP A 60 7.29 -5.31 2.87
N ARG A 61 8.25 -6.23 2.79
CA ARG A 61 9.22 -6.30 1.69
C ARG A 61 8.72 -7.10 0.48
N GLY A 62 7.40 -7.18 0.29
CA GLY A 62 6.76 -7.82 -0.85
C GLY A 62 7.25 -7.27 -2.19
N LYS A 63 7.34 -8.13 -3.21
CA LYS A 63 7.85 -7.76 -4.53
C LYS A 63 6.92 -6.78 -5.25
N GLU A 64 5.63 -6.83 -4.96
CA GLU A 64 4.61 -5.88 -5.37
C GLU A 64 4.87 -4.47 -4.83
N PHE A 65 5.69 -4.31 -3.78
CA PHE A 65 6.12 -3.00 -3.26
C PHE A 65 7.54 -2.61 -3.66
N SER A 66 8.18 -3.38 -4.56
CA SER A 66 9.56 -3.13 -5.00
C SER A 66 9.76 -1.75 -5.66
N ASN A 67 8.73 -1.21 -6.32
CA ASN A 67 8.72 0.15 -6.85
C ASN A 67 8.20 1.19 -5.84
N TRP A 68 8.74 1.17 -4.62
CA TRP A 68 8.37 2.08 -3.53
C TRP A 68 8.75 3.54 -3.81
N LYS A 69 9.83 3.80 -4.57
CA LYS A 69 10.19 5.17 -4.98
C LYS A 69 9.09 5.84 -5.81
N GLY A 70 8.37 5.06 -6.63
CA GLY A 70 7.20 5.53 -7.35
C GLY A 70 6.07 5.93 -6.40
N ILE A 71 5.83 5.12 -5.37
CA ILE A 71 4.85 5.38 -4.31
C ILE A 71 5.20 6.68 -3.59
N GLU A 72 6.45 6.87 -3.15
CA GLU A 72 6.90 8.11 -2.50
C GLU A 72 6.71 9.33 -3.40
N LYS A 73 7.06 9.23 -4.68
CA LYS A 73 6.88 10.33 -5.64
C LYS A 73 5.42 10.72 -5.83
N ILE A 74 4.51 9.73 -5.88
CA ILE A 74 3.07 9.97 -6.05
C ILE A 74 2.47 10.60 -4.79
N THR A 75 2.82 10.04 -3.64
CA THR A 75 2.18 10.35 -2.36
C THR A 75 2.79 11.57 -1.67
N GLY A 76 4.08 11.85 -1.92
CA GLY A 76 4.86 12.86 -1.20
C GLY A 76 5.23 12.45 0.22
N THR A 77 5.11 11.16 0.57
CA THR A 77 5.40 10.61 1.90
C THR A 77 6.39 9.46 1.79
N ASN A 78 7.20 9.26 2.82
CA ASN A 78 8.18 8.19 2.87
C ASN A 78 7.52 6.81 3.01
N VAL A 79 8.15 5.81 2.40
CA VAL A 79 7.77 4.39 2.54
C VAL A 79 8.75 3.70 3.48
N TYR A 80 8.20 3.03 4.50
CA TYR A 80 8.93 2.28 5.50
C TYR A 80 8.63 0.78 5.36
N PHE A 81 9.63 -0.04 5.65
CA PHE A 81 9.55 -1.48 5.54
C PHE A 81 9.65 -2.14 6.90
N CYS A 82 8.79 -3.13 7.14
CA CYS A 82 8.94 -4.01 8.29
C CYS A 82 10.22 -4.86 8.15
N ASP A 83 10.78 -5.23 9.29
CA ASP A 83 11.87 -6.18 9.38
C ASP A 83 11.37 -7.59 9.05
N PRO A 84 12.21 -8.44 8.44
CA PRO A 84 11.86 -9.84 8.18
C PRO A 84 11.40 -10.56 9.45
N GLY A 85 10.30 -11.32 9.36
CA GLY A 85 9.77 -12.08 10.49
C GLY A 85 9.10 -11.25 11.60
N SER A 86 8.88 -9.94 11.38
CA SER A 86 8.32 -9.04 12.39
C SER A 86 6.94 -8.47 12.00
N PRO A 87 5.89 -9.32 11.87
CA PRO A 87 4.57 -8.88 11.41
C PRO A 87 3.92 -7.85 12.34
N LYS A 88 4.31 -7.80 13.62
CA LYS A 88 3.79 -6.87 14.64
C LYS A 88 4.24 -5.41 14.45
N GLN A 89 5.18 -5.15 13.52
CA GLN A 89 5.61 -3.78 13.19
C GLN A 89 4.61 -3.07 12.25
N LYS A 90 3.71 -3.81 11.59
CA LYS A 90 2.59 -3.16 10.93
C LYS A 90 1.64 -2.64 12.02
N PRO A 91 1.22 -1.37 11.95
CA PRO A 91 0.21 -0.85 12.86
C PRO A 91 -1.07 -1.68 12.77
N LYS A 92 -1.75 -1.84 13.91
CA LYS A 92 -2.96 -2.66 14.04
C LYS A 92 -4.18 -2.00 13.41
#